data_AF-A0A6G4X9S1-F1
#
_entry.id   AF-A0A6G4X9S1-F1
#
_cell.length_a   1.000
_cell.length_b   1.000
_cell.length_c   1.000
_cell.angle_alpha   90.00
_cell.angle_beta   90.00
_cell.angle_gamma   90.00
#
_symmetry.space_group_name_H-M   'P 1'
#
loop_
_entity.id
_entity.type
_entity.pdbx_description
1 polymer ?
#
loop_
_entity_poly.entity_id
_entity_poly.type
_entity_poly.pdbx_seq_one_letter_code
_entity_poly.pdbx_strand_id
1 'polypeptide(L)'
;PQARPDPSPARRRPRPVVNRDNAGFWDGVAGHRLLLQRCDSCAALRFPWLPGCNSCGAADWSPVEASGRGTVYSYVVVHHPSLPGRSGPYAVALVELAEGVRIVSGITGVPPGEVRIGMPVELGFERVDEELELPVFRAAAPAEGGGPQPLEVPVTRTLVVAGAVASRDFQDVHHDAEAARENGSPDMFMNILTTNGLVGRYVAEWAGPSARLRRVAIRLGVPNYPGDTMTLTGRVTAAGDDGTVELSVTGRNRLGTHVSGTVAVSIPGPAPAPGPGPGPDPA
;
A
#
# COMPACT_ATOMS: atom_id res chain seq x y z
N PRO A 1 1.24 -23.83 24.34
CA PRO A 1 0.45 -23.21 25.43
C PRO A 1 -0.73 -22.42 24.85
N GLN A 2 -1.92 -23.01 24.86
CA GLN A 2 -3.16 -22.34 24.44
C GLN A 2 -3.60 -21.39 25.56
N ALA A 3 -3.75 -20.11 25.26
CA ALA A 3 -4.20 -19.11 26.23
C ALA A 3 -5.64 -19.44 26.67
N ARG A 4 -5.87 -19.55 27.99
CA ARG A 4 -7.22 -19.71 28.56
C ARG A 4 -8.02 -18.42 28.32
N PRO A 5 -9.33 -18.50 27.99
CA PRO A 5 -10.16 -17.32 27.82
C PRO A 5 -10.35 -16.62 29.18
N ASP A 6 -10.05 -15.33 29.23
CA ASP A 6 -10.23 -14.45 30.38
C ASP A 6 -11.73 -14.08 30.50
N PRO A 7 -12.41 -14.40 31.62
CA PRO A 7 -13.85 -14.15 31.82
C PRO A 7 -14.20 -12.70 32.22
N SER A 8 -13.27 -11.74 32.09
CA SER A 8 -13.57 -10.31 32.23
C SER A 8 -14.73 -9.89 31.32
N PRO A 9 -15.72 -9.08 31.79
CA PRO A 9 -16.67 -8.46 30.89
C PRO A 9 -15.89 -7.77 29.77
N ALA A 10 -16.30 -7.98 28.52
CA ALA A 10 -15.58 -7.49 27.35
C ALA A 10 -15.30 -6.01 27.54
N ARG A 11 -14.04 -5.65 27.82
CA ARG A 11 -13.68 -4.26 28.14
C ARG A 11 -14.08 -3.43 26.93
N ARG A 12 -14.97 -2.45 27.10
CA ARG A 12 -15.51 -1.65 25.99
C ARG A 12 -14.39 -0.86 25.31
N ARG A 13 -14.59 -0.51 24.04
CA ARG A 13 -13.69 0.41 23.34
C ARG A 13 -13.66 1.78 24.04
N PRO A 14 -12.48 2.41 24.17
CA PRO A 14 -12.39 3.78 24.65
C PRO A 14 -13.28 4.72 23.82
N ARG A 15 -14.11 5.53 24.49
CA ARG A 15 -14.95 6.51 23.83
C ARG A 15 -14.12 7.73 23.41
N PRO A 16 -14.37 8.30 22.22
CA PRO A 16 -13.73 9.54 21.84
C PRO A 16 -14.10 10.68 22.78
N VAL A 17 -13.15 11.58 23.02
CA VAL A 17 -13.42 12.84 23.72
C VAL A 17 -13.94 13.85 22.71
N VAL A 18 -15.24 14.11 22.78
CA VAL A 18 -15.92 15.11 21.93
C VAL A 18 -15.90 16.47 22.64
N ASN A 19 -15.48 17.50 21.93
CA ASN A 19 -15.47 18.88 22.39
C ASN A 19 -15.95 19.82 21.28
N ARG A 20 -16.02 21.12 21.57
CA ARG A 20 -16.47 22.14 20.60
C ARG A 20 -15.69 22.10 19.28
N ASP A 21 -14.39 21.82 19.33
CA ASP A 21 -13.50 21.95 18.18
C ASP A 21 -13.56 20.74 17.23
N ASN A 22 -13.99 19.58 17.72
CA ASN A 22 -14.10 18.35 16.94
C ASN A 22 -15.53 17.82 16.79
N ALA A 23 -16.54 18.49 17.38
CA ALA A 23 -17.95 18.07 17.31
C ALA A 23 -18.42 17.86 15.88
N GLY A 24 -18.10 18.77 14.95
CA GLY A 24 -18.53 18.66 13.56
C GLY A 24 -17.96 17.43 12.82
N PHE A 25 -16.79 16.92 13.22
CA PHE A 25 -16.29 15.63 12.71
C PHE A 25 -17.19 14.47 13.18
N TRP A 26 -17.55 14.45 14.47
CA TRP A 26 -18.38 13.38 15.05
C TRP A 26 -19.83 13.44 14.57
N ASP A 27 -20.39 14.64 14.35
CA ASP A 27 -21.69 14.83 13.70
C ASP A 27 -21.68 14.28 12.27
N GLY A 28 -20.56 14.49 11.55
CA GLY A 28 -20.31 13.87 10.26
C GLY A 28 -20.34 12.34 10.34
N VAL A 29 -19.56 11.76 11.26
CA VAL A 29 -19.48 10.31 11.47
C VAL A 29 -20.85 9.71 11.78
N ALA A 30 -21.64 10.33 12.67
CA ALA A 30 -22.99 9.89 13.01
C ALA A 30 -23.96 9.93 11.80
N GLY A 31 -23.69 10.81 10.83
CA GLY A 31 -24.40 10.88 9.56
C GLY A 31 -23.75 10.07 8.43
N HIS A 32 -22.79 9.19 8.72
CA HIS A 32 -22.01 8.42 7.75
C HIS A 32 -21.28 9.28 6.69
N ARG A 33 -20.77 10.45 7.10
CA ARG A 33 -20.00 11.36 6.24
C ARG A 33 -18.66 11.70 6.89
N LEU A 34 -17.57 11.55 6.13
CA LEU A 34 -16.26 12.03 6.58
C LEU A 34 -16.10 13.51 6.24
N LEU A 35 -16.23 14.37 7.24
CA LEU A 35 -16.11 15.82 7.06
C LEU A 35 -14.71 16.33 7.40
N LEU A 36 -14.17 17.16 6.51
CA LEU A 36 -12.91 17.88 6.66
C LEU A 36 -13.20 19.37 6.93
N GLN A 37 -12.27 20.04 7.60
CA GLN A 37 -12.31 21.50 7.69
C GLN A 37 -11.70 22.11 6.42
N ARG A 38 -12.37 23.09 5.83
CA ARG A 38 -11.83 23.96 4.77
C ARG A 38 -11.83 25.41 5.24
N CYS A 39 -10.67 26.06 5.18
CA CYS A 39 -10.56 27.45 5.63
C CYS A 39 -11.32 28.37 4.68
N ASP A 40 -12.18 29.25 5.21
CA ASP A 40 -12.98 30.16 4.38
C ASP A 40 -12.14 31.28 3.74
N SER A 41 -10.97 31.58 4.32
CA SER A 41 -10.06 32.62 3.82
C SER A 41 -9.09 32.14 2.75
N CYS A 42 -8.45 30.97 2.94
CA CYS A 42 -7.39 30.49 2.03
C CYS A 42 -7.69 29.13 1.37
N ALA A 43 -8.88 28.56 1.60
CA ALA A 43 -9.31 27.26 1.10
C ALA A 43 -8.44 26.05 1.51
N ALA A 44 -7.47 26.22 2.41
CA ALA A 44 -6.66 25.12 2.92
C ALA A 44 -7.56 24.07 3.60
N LEU A 45 -7.36 22.80 3.22
CA LEU A 45 -8.01 21.67 3.86
C LEU A 45 -7.22 21.24 5.11
N ARG A 46 -7.95 20.75 6.10
CA ARG A 46 -7.37 20.36 7.38
C ARG A 46 -8.03 19.12 7.97
N PHE A 47 -7.16 18.25 8.47
CA PHE A 47 -7.47 17.19 9.43
C PHE A 47 -6.21 16.95 10.30
N PRO A 48 -6.33 16.74 11.63
CA PRO A 48 -7.55 16.75 12.45
C PRO A 48 -8.14 18.15 12.63
N TRP A 49 -9.41 18.20 13.07
CA TRP A 49 -10.14 19.45 13.31
C TRP A 49 -9.49 20.28 14.43
N LEU A 50 -9.22 21.57 14.16
CA LEU A 50 -8.66 22.51 15.13
C LEU A 50 -9.27 23.92 14.95
N PRO A 51 -9.17 24.81 15.95
CA PRO A 51 -9.81 26.13 15.91
C PRO A 51 -9.26 27.12 14.87
N GLY A 52 -8.00 26.97 14.44
CA GLY A 52 -7.32 27.99 13.63
C GLY A 52 -6.51 27.42 12.48
N CYS A 53 -6.46 28.16 11.36
CA CYS A 53 -5.77 27.76 10.15
C CYS A 53 -4.26 27.92 10.30
N ASN A 54 -3.51 26.83 10.12
CA ASN A 54 -2.04 26.86 10.15
C ASN A 54 -1.40 27.48 8.90
N SER A 55 -2.18 27.75 7.84
CA SER A 55 -1.68 28.38 6.62
C SER A 55 -1.79 29.91 6.67
N CYS A 56 -2.91 30.45 7.17
CA CYS A 56 -3.16 31.90 7.15
C CYS A 56 -3.58 32.51 8.50
N GLY A 57 -3.81 31.70 9.53
CA GLY A 57 -4.22 32.18 10.86
C GLY A 57 -5.72 32.47 11.06
N ALA A 58 -6.53 32.39 10.00
CA ALA A 58 -7.98 32.60 10.11
C ALA A 58 -8.66 31.54 11.00
N ALA A 59 -9.78 31.92 11.61
CA ALA A 59 -10.56 31.07 12.53
C ALA A 59 -11.84 30.51 11.90
N ASP A 60 -12.25 31.01 10.74
CA ASP A 60 -13.49 30.60 10.06
C ASP A 60 -13.25 29.38 9.17
N TRP A 61 -14.13 28.38 9.33
CA TRP A 61 -14.06 27.08 8.69
C TRP A 61 -15.43 26.66 8.19
N SER A 62 -15.48 26.17 6.96
CA SER A 62 -16.62 25.42 6.43
C SER A 62 -16.33 23.92 6.39
N PRO A 63 -17.29 23.05 6.75
CA PRO A 63 -17.14 21.62 6.54
C PRO A 63 -17.24 21.28 5.05
N VAL A 64 -16.38 20.39 4.58
CA VAL A 64 -16.48 19.77 3.26
C VAL A 64 -16.42 18.26 3.38
N GLU A 65 -17.20 17.56 2.59
CA GLU A 65 -17.22 16.09 2.60
C GLU A 65 -16.03 15.55 1.79
N ALA A 66 -15.29 14.62 2.38
CA ALA A 66 -14.24 13.90 1.69
C ALA A 66 -14.83 12.86 0.74
N SER A 67 -14.14 12.55 -0.36
CA SER A 67 -14.55 11.53 -1.33
C SER A 67 -14.57 10.12 -0.74
N GLY A 68 -14.04 9.92 0.47
CA GLY A 68 -13.89 8.62 1.11
C GLY A 68 -12.76 7.74 0.52
N ARG A 69 -12.07 8.19 -0.53
CA ARG A 69 -10.96 7.43 -1.13
C ARG A 69 -9.64 7.83 -0.49
N GLY A 70 -8.75 6.87 -0.32
CA GLY A 70 -7.40 7.13 0.15
C GLY A 70 -6.41 6.03 -0.18
N THR A 71 -5.19 6.21 0.28
CA THR A 71 -4.12 5.22 0.21
C THR A 71 -3.45 5.08 1.58
N VAL A 72 -3.03 3.87 1.92
CA VAL A 72 -2.25 3.63 3.13
C VAL A 72 -0.89 4.32 2.98
N TYR A 73 -0.68 5.42 3.69
CA TYR A 73 0.60 6.14 3.70
C TYR A 73 1.62 5.42 4.59
N SER A 74 1.17 5.00 5.78
CA SER A 74 1.95 4.20 6.73
C SER A 74 1.02 3.38 7.61
N TYR A 75 1.49 2.30 8.24
CA TYR A 75 0.67 1.46 9.10
C TYR A 75 1.50 0.73 10.15
N VAL A 76 0.81 0.24 11.18
CA VAL A 76 1.32 -0.70 12.17
C VAL A 76 0.34 -1.85 12.34
N VAL A 77 0.89 -3.06 12.56
CA VAL A 77 0.10 -4.21 12.99
C VAL A 77 0.34 -4.42 14.47
N VAL A 78 -0.72 -4.21 15.27
CA VAL A 78 -0.64 -4.38 16.72
C VAL A 78 -0.93 -5.84 17.04
N HIS A 79 0.09 -6.56 17.51
CA HIS A 79 -0.03 -7.94 17.95
C HIS A 79 -0.37 -8.03 19.45
N HIS A 80 0.34 -7.26 20.28
CA HIS A 80 0.19 -7.24 21.73
C HIS A 80 0.56 -5.86 22.32
N PRO A 81 0.01 -5.50 23.50
CA PRO A 81 -1.05 -6.21 24.21
C PRO A 81 -2.41 -6.04 23.52
N SER A 82 -3.36 -6.91 23.82
CA SER A 82 -4.75 -6.67 23.45
C SER A 82 -5.25 -5.41 24.14
N LEU A 83 -5.96 -4.56 23.41
CA LEU A 83 -6.59 -3.36 23.97
C LEU A 83 -8.05 -3.65 24.34
N PRO A 84 -8.64 -2.89 25.27
CA PRO A 84 -10.08 -2.89 25.50
C PRO A 84 -10.88 -2.84 24.19
N GLY A 85 -11.72 -3.86 23.97
CA GLY A 85 -12.57 -4.00 22.80
C GLY A 85 -11.81 -4.34 21.51
N ARG A 86 -10.51 -4.62 21.57
CA ARG A 86 -9.67 -5.08 20.44
C ARG A 86 -8.86 -6.31 20.82
N SER A 87 -9.21 -7.45 20.23
CA SER A 87 -8.29 -8.59 20.15
C SER A 87 -7.36 -8.41 18.95
N GLY A 88 -6.07 -8.69 19.16
CA GLY A 88 -5.03 -8.69 18.12
C GLY A 88 -4.98 -9.99 17.32
N PRO A 89 -4.29 -10.01 16.17
CA PRO A 89 -3.65 -8.85 15.52
C PRO A 89 -4.63 -7.97 14.74
N TYR A 90 -4.35 -6.66 14.65
CA TYR A 90 -5.12 -5.71 13.82
C TYR A 90 -4.22 -4.63 13.24
N ALA A 91 -4.62 -4.06 12.11
CA ALA A 91 -3.92 -2.96 11.45
C ALA A 91 -4.52 -1.59 11.82
N VAL A 92 -3.65 -0.62 12.09
CA VAL A 92 -3.97 0.81 12.16
C VAL A 92 -3.09 1.52 11.15
N ALA A 93 -3.68 2.32 10.28
CA ALA A 93 -2.99 3.05 9.23
C ALA A 93 -3.14 4.55 9.40
N LEU A 94 -2.12 5.26 8.97
CA LEU A 94 -2.21 6.64 8.52
C LEU A 94 -2.62 6.59 7.05
N VAL A 95 -3.85 6.97 6.75
CA VAL A 95 -4.41 7.00 5.39
C VAL A 95 -4.28 8.41 4.85
N GLU A 96 -3.66 8.55 3.67
CA GLU A 96 -3.68 9.79 2.89
C GLU A 96 -4.92 9.79 1.99
N LEU A 97 -5.83 10.73 2.24
CA LEU A 97 -7.05 10.88 1.46
C LEU A 97 -6.75 11.48 0.09
N ALA A 98 -7.65 11.29 -0.88
CA ALA A 98 -7.53 11.87 -2.21
C ALA A 98 -7.37 13.41 -2.18
N GLU A 99 -7.90 14.07 -1.15
CA GLU A 99 -7.78 15.50 -0.90
C GLU A 99 -6.41 15.95 -0.36
N GLY A 100 -5.51 15.01 -0.03
CA GLY A 100 -4.14 15.29 0.40
C GLY A 100 -3.93 15.46 1.92
N VAL A 101 -5.00 15.43 2.73
CA VAL A 101 -4.91 15.36 4.20
C VAL A 101 -4.82 13.91 4.66
N ARG A 102 -4.34 13.68 5.89
CA ARG A 102 -4.15 12.33 6.44
C ARG A 102 -5.01 12.07 7.67
N ILE A 103 -5.54 10.86 7.79
CA ILE A 103 -6.36 10.39 8.91
C ILE A 103 -5.81 9.08 9.47
N VAL A 104 -5.79 8.94 10.80
CA VAL A 104 -5.47 7.67 11.46
C VAL A 104 -6.76 6.85 11.59
N SER A 105 -6.75 5.63 11.08
CA SER A 105 -7.93 4.74 11.13
C SER A 105 -7.54 3.26 11.07
N GLY A 106 -8.48 2.38 11.42
CA GLY A 106 -8.32 0.93 11.27
C GLY A 106 -8.45 0.51 9.81
N ILE A 107 -7.64 -0.47 9.39
CA ILE A 107 -7.81 -1.12 8.08
C ILE A 107 -8.58 -2.42 8.25
N THR A 108 -9.62 -2.58 7.44
CA THR A 108 -10.55 -3.72 7.46
C THR A 108 -10.69 -4.33 6.06
N GLY A 109 -11.36 -5.48 5.98
CA GLY A 109 -11.53 -6.22 4.72
C GLY A 109 -10.29 -6.97 4.26
N VAL A 110 -9.13 -6.82 4.91
CA VAL A 110 -7.90 -7.53 4.53
C VAL A 110 -7.20 -8.06 5.78
N PRO A 111 -6.54 -9.23 5.74
CA PRO A 111 -5.74 -9.70 6.85
C PRO A 111 -4.69 -8.64 7.25
N PRO A 112 -4.44 -8.41 8.56
CA PRO A 112 -3.51 -7.36 8.99
C PRO A 112 -2.10 -7.49 8.40
N GLY A 113 -1.63 -8.72 8.18
CA GLY A 113 -0.33 -9.01 7.57
C GLY A 113 -0.24 -8.73 6.06
N GLU A 114 -1.36 -8.42 5.40
CA GLU A 114 -1.42 -8.09 3.98
C GLU A 114 -1.60 -6.59 3.73
N VAL A 115 -1.81 -5.78 4.77
CA VAL A 115 -1.79 -4.31 4.67
C VAL A 115 -0.39 -3.86 4.25
N ARG A 116 -0.33 -2.86 3.36
CA ARG A 116 0.93 -2.36 2.78
C ARG A 116 0.83 -0.87 2.46
N ILE A 117 1.99 -0.21 2.38
CA ILE A 117 2.08 1.17 1.89
C ILE A 117 1.60 1.24 0.43
N GLY A 118 0.84 2.29 0.12
CA GLY A 118 0.22 2.51 -1.19
C GLY A 118 -0.99 1.63 -1.49
N MET A 119 -1.47 0.80 -0.54
CA MET A 119 -2.73 0.06 -0.71
C MET A 119 -3.89 1.05 -0.84
N PRO A 120 -4.70 0.97 -1.90
CA PRO A 120 -5.90 1.79 -2.03
C PRO A 120 -6.95 1.33 -1.02
N VAL A 121 -7.62 2.30 -0.42
CA VAL A 121 -8.64 2.07 0.59
C VAL A 121 -9.83 3.00 0.41
N GLU A 122 -10.98 2.55 0.84
CA GLU A 122 -12.22 3.31 0.82
C GLU A 122 -12.85 3.38 2.22
N LEU A 123 -13.45 4.53 2.50
CA LEU A 123 -14.14 4.80 3.75
C LEU A 123 -15.30 3.82 3.93
N GLY A 124 -15.38 3.25 5.12
CA GLY A 124 -16.55 2.58 5.64
C GLY A 124 -16.83 3.07 7.06
N PHE A 125 -17.99 2.68 7.57
CA PHE A 125 -18.37 2.93 8.96
C PHE A 125 -18.56 1.58 9.65
N GLU A 126 -17.92 1.42 10.80
CA GLU A 126 -18.02 0.22 11.63
C GLU A 126 -18.70 0.57 12.93
N ARG A 127 -19.87 -0.06 13.15
CA ARG A 127 -20.54 -0.02 14.44
C ARG A 127 -19.81 -0.92 15.42
N VAL A 128 -19.14 -0.30 16.38
CA VAL A 128 -18.33 -0.98 17.40
C VAL A 128 -19.23 -1.57 18.48
N ASP A 129 -20.28 -0.83 18.85
CA ASP A 129 -21.35 -1.26 19.75
C ASP A 129 -22.58 -0.35 19.53
N GLU A 130 -23.61 -0.46 20.38
CA GLU A 130 -24.88 0.25 20.25
C GLU A 130 -24.74 1.79 20.25
N GLU A 131 -23.66 2.33 20.82
CA GLU A 131 -23.49 3.78 21.02
C GLU A 131 -22.34 4.38 20.21
N LEU A 132 -21.46 3.55 19.64
CA LEU A 132 -20.25 4.01 18.97
C LEU A 132 -20.09 3.42 17.58
N GLU A 133 -19.93 4.34 16.63
CA GLU A 133 -19.55 4.06 15.27
C GLU A 133 -18.26 4.80 14.94
N LEU A 134 -17.38 4.15 14.18
CA LEU A 134 -16.08 4.71 13.81
C LEU A 134 -15.91 4.68 12.28
N PRO A 135 -15.32 5.73 11.69
CA PRO A 135 -14.86 5.67 10.32
C PRO A 135 -13.65 4.73 10.24
N VAL A 136 -13.79 3.68 9.45
CA VAL A 136 -12.75 2.70 9.13
C VAL A 136 -12.42 2.77 7.65
N PHE A 137 -11.28 2.23 7.24
CA PHE A 137 -10.94 2.12 5.83
C PHE A 137 -10.88 0.65 5.42
N ARG A 138 -11.60 0.29 4.37
CA ARG A 138 -11.61 -1.05 3.78
C ARG A 138 -10.62 -1.09 2.63
N ALA A 139 -9.89 -2.19 2.50
CA ALA A 139 -9.07 -2.41 1.31
C ALA A 139 -9.95 -2.35 0.05
N ALA A 140 -9.52 -1.53 -0.92
CA ALA A 140 -10.18 -1.38 -2.21
C ALA A 140 -9.36 -2.08 -3.30
N ALA A 141 -10.00 -2.36 -4.44
CA ALA A 141 -9.29 -2.85 -5.61
C ALA A 141 -8.31 -1.77 -6.13
N PRO A 142 -7.15 -2.16 -6.69
CA PRO A 142 -6.29 -1.22 -7.39
C PRO A 142 -7.02 -0.52 -8.54
N ALA A 143 -7.08 0.80 -8.48
CA ALA A 143 -7.64 1.62 -9.56
C ALA A 143 -6.62 1.79 -10.69
N GLU A 144 -7.12 1.91 -11.92
CA GLU A 144 -6.32 2.31 -13.07
C GLU A 144 -5.60 3.64 -12.80
N GLY A 145 -4.35 3.75 -13.26
CA GLY A 145 -3.51 4.92 -13.03
C GLY A 145 -2.76 4.92 -11.69
N GLY A 146 -3.18 4.12 -10.70
CA GLY A 146 -2.40 3.84 -9.49
C GLY A 146 -1.23 2.90 -9.76
N GLY A 147 -0.45 2.52 -8.74
CA GLY A 147 0.64 1.56 -8.92
C GLY A 147 1.70 1.56 -7.80
N PRO A 148 2.75 0.75 -7.97
CA PRO A 148 3.93 0.80 -7.12
C PRO A 148 4.62 2.17 -7.17
N GLN A 149 5.17 2.59 -6.04
CA GLN A 149 6.06 3.76 -5.99
C GLN A 149 7.33 3.49 -6.80
N PRO A 150 8.03 4.52 -7.31
CA PRO A 150 9.31 4.33 -7.98
C PRO A 150 10.31 3.58 -7.08
N LEU A 151 11.05 2.63 -7.66
CA LEU A 151 12.09 1.87 -6.97
C LEU A 151 13.44 2.12 -7.65
N GLU A 152 14.40 2.68 -6.91
CA GLU A 152 15.78 2.82 -7.36
C GLU A 152 16.58 1.56 -7.03
N VAL A 153 17.24 1.00 -8.04
CA VAL A 153 18.08 -0.18 -7.93
C VAL A 153 19.51 0.19 -8.34
N PRO A 154 20.44 0.31 -7.37
CA PRO A 154 21.86 0.49 -7.68
C PRO A 154 22.39 -0.75 -8.41
N VAL A 155 22.89 -0.56 -9.63
CA VAL A 155 23.51 -1.62 -10.41
C VAL A 155 24.96 -1.76 -9.95
N THR A 156 25.23 -2.73 -9.09
CA THR A 156 26.59 -3.01 -8.59
C THR A 156 27.17 -4.21 -9.32
N ARG A 157 28.51 -4.36 -9.30
CA ARG A 157 29.16 -5.59 -9.79
C ARG A 157 28.61 -6.82 -9.07
N THR A 158 28.40 -6.72 -7.76
CA THR A 158 27.79 -7.78 -6.95
C THR A 158 26.39 -8.14 -7.45
N LEU A 159 25.54 -7.17 -7.78
CA LEU A 159 24.20 -7.45 -8.33
C LEU A 159 24.29 -8.19 -9.66
N VAL A 160 25.17 -7.74 -10.55
CA VAL A 160 25.35 -8.33 -11.88
C VAL A 160 25.86 -9.77 -11.77
N VAL A 161 26.94 -10.02 -11.01
CA VAL A 161 27.51 -11.37 -10.82
C VAL A 161 26.55 -12.27 -10.06
N ALA A 162 25.96 -11.81 -8.95
CA ALA A 162 25.02 -12.61 -8.18
C ALA A 162 23.77 -12.95 -9.00
N GLY A 163 23.31 -12.02 -9.83
CA GLY A 163 22.21 -12.23 -10.76
C GLY A 163 22.54 -13.29 -11.82
N ALA A 164 23.74 -13.25 -12.40
CA ALA A 164 24.24 -14.27 -13.32
C ALA A 164 24.27 -15.65 -12.66
N VAL A 165 24.81 -15.75 -11.45
CA VAL A 165 24.86 -17.01 -10.67
C VAL A 165 23.45 -17.52 -10.35
N ALA A 166 22.56 -16.66 -9.83
CA ALA A 166 21.20 -17.04 -9.45
C ALA A 166 20.36 -17.51 -10.65
N SER A 167 20.57 -16.89 -11.81
CA SER A 167 19.90 -17.24 -13.05
C SER A 167 20.58 -18.35 -13.86
N ARG A 168 21.79 -18.76 -13.44
CA ARG A 168 22.66 -19.74 -14.12
C ARG A 168 23.03 -19.33 -15.55
N ASP A 169 23.16 -18.03 -15.77
CA ASP A 169 23.60 -17.44 -17.03
C ASP A 169 25.10 -17.12 -16.95
N PHE A 170 25.91 -18.09 -17.36
CA PHE A 170 27.37 -18.03 -17.26
C PHE A 170 28.04 -17.46 -18.51
N GLN A 171 27.34 -16.64 -19.29
CA GLN A 171 28.01 -15.85 -20.33
C GLN A 171 29.04 -14.91 -19.68
N ASP A 172 30.26 -14.89 -20.23
CA ASP A 172 31.41 -14.20 -19.65
C ASP A 172 31.13 -12.71 -19.42
N VAL A 173 30.34 -12.09 -20.29
CA VAL A 173 29.95 -10.67 -20.22
C VAL A 173 29.19 -10.25 -18.95
N HIS A 174 28.78 -11.20 -18.10
CA HIS A 174 28.07 -10.94 -16.85
C HIS A 174 28.94 -11.10 -15.59
N HIS A 175 30.19 -11.54 -15.73
CA HIS A 175 31.07 -11.77 -14.59
C HIS A 175 32.55 -11.51 -14.85
N ASP A 176 32.93 -11.35 -16.11
CA ASP A 176 34.26 -10.97 -16.55
C ASP A 176 34.20 -9.63 -17.29
N ALA A 177 34.77 -8.60 -16.68
CA ALA A 177 34.81 -7.26 -17.24
C ALA A 177 35.77 -7.13 -18.42
N GLU A 178 36.87 -7.90 -18.45
CA GLU A 178 37.83 -7.85 -19.53
C GLU A 178 37.28 -8.57 -20.76
N ALA A 179 36.68 -9.75 -20.59
CA ALA A 179 36.00 -10.45 -21.67
C ALA A 179 34.85 -9.61 -22.26
N ALA A 180 34.12 -8.85 -21.43
CA ALA A 180 33.12 -7.92 -21.92
C ALA A 180 33.71 -6.80 -22.79
N ARG A 181 34.87 -6.26 -22.41
CA ARG A 181 35.60 -5.22 -23.18
C ARG A 181 36.17 -5.73 -24.48
N GLU A 182 36.72 -6.94 -24.49
CA GLU A 182 37.17 -7.61 -25.71
C GLU A 182 36.02 -7.78 -26.72
N ASN A 183 34.79 -7.95 -26.22
CA ASN A 183 33.57 -8.02 -27.02
C ASN A 183 32.92 -6.64 -27.32
N GLY A 184 33.62 -5.54 -27.04
CA GLY A 184 33.20 -4.18 -27.40
C GLY A 184 32.23 -3.50 -26.41
N SER A 185 31.96 -4.12 -25.25
CA SER A 185 31.19 -3.50 -24.17
C SER A 185 32.10 -2.66 -23.26
N PRO A 186 31.67 -1.51 -22.71
CA PRO A 186 32.50 -0.72 -21.79
C PRO A 186 32.83 -1.43 -20.46
N ASP A 187 31.95 -2.34 -20.01
CA ASP A 187 32.12 -3.16 -18.81
C ASP A 187 31.22 -4.42 -18.91
N MET A 188 31.30 -5.31 -17.92
CA MET A 188 30.29 -6.34 -17.67
C MET A 188 28.90 -5.71 -17.48
N PHE A 189 27.83 -6.38 -17.88
CA PHE A 189 26.47 -5.83 -17.80
C PHE A 189 25.44 -6.82 -17.27
N MET A 190 24.37 -6.29 -16.70
CA MET A 190 23.28 -7.07 -16.12
C MET A 190 22.53 -7.87 -17.18
N ASN A 191 22.30 -9.16 -16.92
CA ASN A 191 21.56 -10.03 -17.82
C ASN A 191 20.04 -9.81 -17.74
N ILE A 192 19.33 -10.33 -18.75
CA ILE A 192 17.86 -10.20 -18.83
C ILE A 192 17.13 -10.90 -17.69
N LEU A 193 17.66 -12.04 -17.22
CA LEU A 193 17.00 -12.84 -16.18
C LEU A 193 17.00 -12.12 -14.83
N THR A 194 18.08 -11.40 -14.50
CA THR A 194 18.12 -10.52 -13.32
C THR A 194 17.08 -9.41 -13.43
N THR A 195 16.98 -8.78 -14.62
CA THR A 195 15.97 -7.75 -14.89
C THR A 195 14.54 -8.27 -14.71
N ASN A 196 14.26 -9.46 -15.24
CA ASN A 196 12.97 -10.14 -15.08
C ASN A 196 12.65 -10.40 -13.60
N GLY A 197 13.64 -10.87 -12.82
CA GLY A 197 13.50 -11.07 -11.38
C GLY A 197 13.23 -9.77 -10.62
N LEU A 198 13.92 -8.68 -10.97
CA LEU A 198 13.72 -7.36 -10.36
C LEU A 198 12.33 -6.78 -10.69
N VAL A 199 11.87 -6.89 -11.93
CA VAL A 199 10.50 -6.49 -12.32
C VAL A 199 9.46 -7.32 -11.57
N GLY A 200 9.67 -8.64 -11.46
CA GLY A 200 8.79 -9.53 -10.70
C GLY A 200 8.72 -9.14 -9.23
N ARG A 201 9.88 -8.91 -8.59
CA ARG A 201 9.97 -8.44 -7.21
C ARG A 201 9.26 -7.11 -7.01
N TYR A 202 9.52 -6.13 -7.88
CA TYR A 202 8.93 -4.80 -7.83
C TYR A 202 7.40 -4.83 -7.81
N VAL A 203 6.81 -5.66 -8.69
CA VAL A 203 5.34 -5.83 -8.72
C VAL A 203 4.84 -6.65 -7.55
N ALA A 204 5.52 -7.72 -7.16
CA ALA A 204 5.08 -8.60 -6.07
C ALA A 204 5.14 -7.91 -4.69
N GLU A 205 6.17 -7.11 -4.41
CA GLU A 205 6.27 -6.32 -3.18
C GLU A 205 5.13 -5.31 -3.07
N TRP A 206 4.75 -4.68 -4.19
CA TRP A 206 3.55 -3.84 -4.23
C TRP A 206 2.27 -4.64 -4.16
N ALA A 207 2.15 -5.81 -4.77
CA ALA A 207 0.91 -6.57 -4.78
C ALA A 207 0.59 -7.21 -3.42
N GLY A 208 1.62 -7.50 -2.62
CA GLY A 208 1.52 -8.11 -1.29
C GLY A 208 2.04 -9.56 -1.24
N PRO A 209 2.30 -10.11 -0.05
CA PRO A 209 2.97 -11.40 0.14
C PRO A 209 2.17 -12.60 -0.42
N SER A 210 0.84 -12.47 -0.45
CA SER A 210 -0.06 -13.51 -0.97
C SER A 210 -0.28 -13.40 -2.49
N ALA A 211 0.26 -12.36 -3.13
CA ALA A 211 0.13 -12.17 -4.56
C ALA A 211 0.86 -13.26 -5.36
N ARG A 212 0.41 -13.47 -6.60
CA ARG A 212 1.04 -14.41 -7.54
C ARG A 212 1.25 -13.74 -8.88
N LEU A 213 2.48 -13.69 -9.35
CA LEU A 213 2.79 -13.26 -10.71
C LEU A 213 2.21 -14.29 -11.69
N ARG A 214 1.38 -13.83 -12.62
CA ARG A 214 0.75 -14.66 -13.65
C ARG A 214 1.50 -14.58 -14.98
N ARG A 215 1.96 -13.37 -15.31
CA ARG A 215 2.67 -13.10 -16.56
C ARG A 215 3.64 -11.95 -16.35
N VAL A 216 4.86 -12.09 -16.87
CA VAL A 216 5.82 -10.99 -17.02
C VAL A 216 6.21 -10.96 -18.49
N ALA A 217 5.80 -9.93 -19.22
CA ALA A 217 6.08 -9.76 -20.64
C ALA A 217 6.87 -8.46 -20.83
N ILE A 218 8.19 -8.58 -20.82
CA ILE A 218 9.13 -7.45 -20.89
C ILE A 218 10.00 -7.52 -22.14
N ARG A 219 10.46 -6.35 -22.58
CA ARG A 219 11.46 -6.17 -23.63
C ARG A 219 12.63 -5.37 -23.07
N LEU A 220 13.84 -5.74 -23.49
CA LEU A 220 15.04 -4.99 -23.16
C LEU A 220 15.34 -3.90 -24.20
N GLY A 221 15.95 -2.83 -23.72
CA GLY A 221 16.51 -1.74 -24.52
C GLY A 221 18.00 -1.59 -24.22
N VAL A 222 18.38 -0.46 -23.63
CA VAL A 222 19.80 -0.16 -23.31
C VAL A 222 20.34 -1.08 -22.20
N PRO A 223 21.64 -1.41 -22.16
CA PRO A 223 22.23 -2.22 -21.10
C PRO A 223 22.28 -1.48 -19.76
N ASN A 224 22.44 -2.25 -18.66
CA ASN A 224 22.70 -1.76 -17.32
C ASN A 224 24.13 -2.14 -16.92
N TYR A 225 24.95 -1.14 -16.59
CA TYR A 225 26.35 -1.33 -16.18
C TYR A 225 26.55 -1.12 -14.68
N PRO A 226 27.56 -1.75 -14.07
CA PRO A 226 28.01 -1.39 -12.74
C PRO A 226 28.26 0.12 -12.59
N GLY A 227 27.69 0.72 -11.55
CA GLY A 227 27.72 2.16 -11.30
C GLY A 227 26.48 2.91 -11.78
N ASP A 228 25.63 2.29 -12.60
CA ASP A 228 24.32 2.87 -12.94
C ASP A 228 23.34 2.76 -11.76
N THR A 229 22.31 3.62 -11.79
CA THR A 229 21.07 3.42 -11.02
C THR A 229 19.95 3.16 -12.01
N MET A 230 19.25 2.03 -11.86
CA MET A 230 18.03 1.75 -12.60
C MET A 230 16.81 2.15 -11.75
N THR A 231 15.97 3.03 -12.26
CA THR A 231 14.70 3.41 -11.63
C THR A 231 13.54 2.66 -12.29
N LEU A 232 12.90 1.78 -11.53
CA LEU A 232 11.66 1.10 -11.92
C LEU A 232 10.45 1.96 -11.58
N THR A 233 9.51 2.04 -12.51
CA THR A 233 8.21 2.70 -12.36
C THR A 233 7.13 1.78 -12.88
N GLY A 234 5.96 1.78 -12.24
CA GLY A 234 4.84 0.94 -12.64
C GLY A 234 3.50 1.63 -12.47
N ARG A 235 2.55 1.28 -13.33
CA ARG A 235 1.19 1.81 -13.30
C ARG A 235 0.21 0.71 -13.66
N VAL A 236 -0.84 0.57 -12.86
CA VAL A 236 -2.01 -0.28 -13.13
C VAL A 236 -2.70 0.23 -14.39
N THR A 237 -2.82 -0.66 -15.37
CA THR A 237 -3.47 -0.41 -16.66
C THR A 237 -4.82 -1.08 -16.79
N ALA A 238 -5.10 -2.11 -15.99
CA ALA A 238 -6.40 -2.76 -15.90
C ALA A 238 -6.52 -3.53 -14.58
N ALA A 239 -7.74 -3.66 -14.05
CA ALA A 239 -8.07 -4.55 -12.95
C ALA A 239 -9.25 -5.44 -13.38
N GLY A 240 -9.05 -6.75 -13.39
CA GLY A 240 -10.06 -7.74 -13.71
C GLY A 240 -10.90 -8.15 -12.51
N ASP A 241 -12.12 -8.63 -12.78
CA ASP A 241 -13.07 -9.08 -11.76
C ASP A 241 -12.60 -10.32 -10.98
N ASP A 242 -11.63 -11.05 -11.52
CA ASP A 242 -11.01 -12.23 -10.92
C ASP A 242 -9.88 -11.91 -9.92
N GLY A 243 -9.65 -10.62 -9.65
CA GLY A 243 -8.54 -10.16 -8.79
C GLY A 243 -7.18 -10.10 -9.52
N THR A 244 -7.16 -10.34 -10.84
CA THR A 244 -5.96 -10.12 -11.66
C THR A 244 -5.81 -8.63 -11.99
N VAL A 245 -4.64 -8.08 -11.72
CA VAL A 245 -4.28 -6.70 -12.03
C VAL A 245 -3.16 -6.69 -13.05
N GLU A 246 -3.33 -5.90 -14.11
CA GLU A 246 -2.29 -5.67 -15.11
C GLU A 246 -1.60 -4.34 -14.87
N LEU A 247 -0.26 -4.35 -14.94
CA LEU A 247 0.59 -3.19 -14.77
C LEU A 247 1.47 -3.00 -16.00
N SER A 248 1.58 -1.76 -16.48
CA SER A 248 2.72 -1.32 -17.27
C SER A 248 3.92 -1.08 -16.35
N VAL A 249 5.11 -1.53 -16.76
CA VAL A 249 6.35 -1.34 -16.00
C VAL A 249 7.44 -0.82 -16.92
N THR A 250 8.21 0.16 -16.45
CA THR A 250 9.39 0.69 -17.14
C THR A 250 10.56 0.84 -16.18
N GLY A 251 11.74 0.39 -16.58
CA GLY A 251 13.01 0.62 -15.89
C GLY A 251 13.93 1.48 -16.75
N ARG A 252 14.41 2.59 -16.19
CA ARG A 252 15.32 3.53 -16.87
C ARG A 252 16.63 3.68 -16.13
N ASN A 253 17.71 3.88 -16.88
CA ASN A 253 19.02 4.27 -16.36
C ASN A 253 19.51 5.50 -17.14
N ARG A 254 20.77 5.92 -16.91
CA ARG A 254 21.35 7.09 -17.60
C ARG A 254 21.44 6.96 -19.13
N LEU A 255 21.39 5.74 -19.68
CA LEU A 255 21.45 5.49 -21.13
C LEU A 255 20.07 5.51 -21.77
N GLY A 256 18.99 5.42 -20.99
CA GLY A 256 17.62 5.43 -21.47
C GLY A 256 16.76 4.31 -20.87
N THR A 257 15.85 3.76 -21.68
CA THR A 257 14.93 2.70 -21.24
C THR A 257 15.61 1.34 -21.32
N HIS A 258 15.94 0.77 -20.15
CA HIS A 258 16.54 -0.55 -20.05
C HIS A 258 15.50 -1.65 -20.22
N VAL A 259 14.33 -1.50 -19.60
CA VAL A 259 13.24 -2.47 -19.66
C VAL A 259 11.90 -1.78 -19.79
N SER A 260 11.01 -2.32 -20.61
CA SER A 260 9.61 -1.92 -20.67
C SER A 260 8.71 -3.13 -20.91
N GLY A 261 7.48 -3.11 -20.41
CA GLY A 261 6.56 -4.22 -20.62
C GLY A 261 5.32 -4.18 -19.75
N THR A 262 4.63 -5.32 -19.72
CA THR A 262 3.46 -5.52 -18.87
C THR A 262 3.61 -6.72 -17.94
N VAL A 263 3.05 -6.60 -16.76
CA VAL A 263 3.02 -7.64 -15.72
C VAL A 263 1.58 -7.86 -15.30
N ALA A 264 1.13 -9.11 -15.30
CA ALA A 264 -0.14 -9.50 -14.69
C ALA A 264 0.13 -10.18 -13.34
N VAL A 265 -0.55 -9.72 -12.31
CA VAL A 265 -0.43 -10.24 -10.94
C VAL A 265 -1.84 -10.50 -10.39
N SER A 266 -2.07 -11.67 -9.79
CA SER A 266 -3.31 -11.90 -9.05
C SER A 266 -3.11 -11.52 -7.59
N ILE A 267 -3.95 -10.63 -7.09
CA ILE A 267 -4.02 -10.22 -5.69
C ILE A 267 -5.22 -10.97 -5.10
N PRO A 268 -5.03 -11.83 -4.08
CA PRO A 268 -6.17 -12.47 -3.43
C PRO A 268 -7.13 -11.38 -2.95
N GLY A 269 -8.40 -11.54 -3.30
CA GLY A 269 -9.44 -10.65 -2.80
C GLY A 269 -9.56 -10.75 -1.27
N PRO A 270 -10.28 -9.79 -0.66
CA PRO A 270 -10.67 -9.90 0.75
C PRO A 270 -11.33 -11.27 0.98
N ALA A 271 -10.81 -12.07 1.91
CA ALA A 271 -11.49 -13.31 2.27
C ALA A 271 -12.95 -12.96 2.62
N PRO A 272 -13.95 -13.70 2.10
CA PRO A 272 -15.33 -13.47 2.50
C PRO A 272 -15.40 -13.55 4.04
N ALA A 273 -16.13 -12.61 4.65
CA ALA A 273 -16.32 -12.61 6.09
C ALA A 273 -16.76 -14.02 6.52
N PRO A 274 -16.20 -14.58 7.61
CA PRO A 274 -16.67 -15.87 8.09
C PRO A 274 -18.18 -15.77 8.28
N GLY A 275 -18.93 -16.64 7.61
CA GLY A 275 -20.38 -16.73 7.79
C GLY A 275 -20.72 -16.90 9.26
N PRO A 276 -21.96 -16.56 9.70
CA PRO A 276 -22.36 -16.76 11.07
C PRO A 276 -22.06 -18.20 11.44
N GLY A 277 -21.20 -18.41 12.45
CA GLY A 277 -20.86 -19.73 12.93
C GLY A 277 -22.14 -20.50 13.29
N PRO A 278 -22.13 -21.85 13.22
CA PRO A 278 -23.30 -22.63 13.60
C PRO A 278 -23.72 -22.19 15.01
N GLY A 279 -24.99 -21.78 15.13
CA GLY A 279 -25.57 -21.41 16.41
C GLY A 279 -25.42 -22.58 17.40
N PRO A 280 -25.38 -22.30 18.71
CA PRO A 280 -25.23 -23.36 19.70
C PRO A 280 -26.34 -24.40 19.52
N ASP A 281 -25.94 -25.68 19.46
CA ASP A 281 -26.89 -26.79 19.40
C ASP A 281 -27.87 -26.69 20.58
N PRO A 282 -29.18 -26.88 20.35
CA PRO A 282 -30.15 -26.90 21.42
C PRO A 282 -29.86 -28.10 22.33
N ALA A 283 -29.75 -27.80 23.63
CA ALA A 283 -29.56 -28.76 24.72
C ALA A 283 -30.74 -29.72 24.88
#